data_AF-A0A9E3PWF1-F1
#
_entry.id   AF-A0A9E3PWF1-F1
#
_cell.length_a   1.000
_cell.length_b   1.000
_cell.length_c   1.000
_cell.angle_alpha   90.00
_cell.angle_beta   90.00
_cell.angle_gamma   90.00
#
_symmetry.space_group_name_H-M   'P 1'
#
loop_
_entity.id
_entity.type
_entity.pdbx_description
1 polymer ?
#
loop_
_entity_poly.entity_id
_entity_poly.type
_entity_poly.pdbx_seq_one_letter_code
_entity_poly.pdbx_strand_id
1 'polypeptide(L)' 'MTSPRGAPVLVRGHRGIADYLGMTTRQVAHLDRQRKLPLFWKDGAIVATRAALDDWRAIGGEG' A
#
# COMPACT_ATOMS: atom_id res chain seq x y z
N MET A 1 27.62 -11.47 -4.08
CA MET A 1 26.46 -12.23 -4.60
C MET A 1 25.22 -11.41 -4.33
N THR A 2 24.78 -10.61 -5.30
CA THR A 2 23.58 -9.76 -5.15
C THR A 2 22.41 -10.54 -5.73
N SER A 3 21.62 -11.19 -4.88
CA SER A 3 20.42 -11.92 -5.30
C SER A 3 19.58 -11.05 -6.24
N PRO A 4 19.04 -11.59 -7.35
CA PRO A 4 18.17 -10.83 -8.23
C PRO A 4 17.00 -10.36 -7.37
N ARG A 5 16.86 -9.03 -7.22
CA ARG A 5 15.78 -8.44 -6.44
C ARG A 5 14.47 -9.01 -6.97
N GLY A 6 13.87 -9.91 -6.20
CA GLY A 6 12.54 -10.43 -6.48
C GLY A 6 11.62 -9.26 -6.72
N ALA A 7 10.78 -9.35 -7.75
CA ALA A 7 9.87 -8.28 -8.11
C ALA A 7 9.13 -7.78 -6.85
N PRO A 8 8.96 -6.46 -6.67
CA PRO A 8 8.32 -5.93 -5.48
C PRO A 8 6.94 -6.57 -5.32
N VAL A 9 6.66 -7.11 -4.13
CA VAL A 9 5.36 -7.71 -3.83
C VAL A 9 4.31 -6.60 -3.80
N LEU A 10 3.44 -6.60 -4.80
CA LEU A 10 2.38 -5.62 -4.97
C LEU A 10 1.11 -6.09 -4.27
N VAL A 11 0.54 -5.18 -3.49
CA VAL A 11 -0.80 -5.29 -2.94
C VAL A 11 -1.75 -4.50 -3.84
N ARG A 12 -2.79 -5.17 -4.36
CA ARG A 12 -3.70 -4.58 -5.35
C ARG A 12 -5.06 -4.25 -4.75
N GLY A 13 -5.57 -3.07 -5.11
CA GLY A 13 -6.89 -2.56 -4.77
C GLY A 13 -7.05 -2.20 -3.29
N HIS A 14 -8.06 -1.38 -2.99
CA HIS A 14 -8.36 -0.97 -1.62
C HIS A 14 -8.62 -2.16 -0.69
N ARG A 15 -9.20 -3.26 -1.19
CA ARG A 15 -9.43 -4.47 -0.39
C ARG A 15 -8.14 -5.17 0.02
N GLY A 16 -7.20 -5.36 -0.90
CA GLY A 16 -5.92 -5.98 -0.58
C GLY A 16 -5.09 -5.12 0.37
N ILE A 17 -5.11 -3.81 0.15
CA ILE A 17 -4.41 -2.84 1.01
C ILE A 17 -5.02 -2.83 2.41
N ALA A 18 -6.35 -2.87 2.51
CA ALA A 18 -7.07 -2.93 3.78
C ALA A 18 -6.72 -4.20 4.57
N ASP A 19 -6.72 -5.36 3.91
CA ASP A 19 -6.32 -6.64 4.51
C ASP A 19 -4.87 -6.58 5.02
N TYR A 20 -3.94 -6.04 4.23
CA TYR A 20 -2.53 -5.89 4.60
C TYR A 20 -2.33 -4.97 5.81
N LEU A 21 -3.04 -3.84 5.86
CA LEU A 21 -2.92 -2.85 6.93
C LEU A 21 -3.76 -3.20 8.17
N GLY A 22 -4.62 -4.22 8.11
CA GLY A 22 -5.59 -4.50 9.18
C GLY A 22 -6.65 -3.40 9.33
N MET A 23 -7.02 -2.75 8.22
CA MET A 23 -7.96 -1.64 8.17
C MET A 23 -9.25 -2.03 7.44
N THR A 24 -10.27 -1.18 7.53
CA THR A 24 -11.44 -1.29 6.65
C THR A 24 -11.15 -0.68 5.28
N THR A 25 -11.81 -1.18 4.23
CA THR A 25 -11.75 -0.59 2.88
C THR A 25 -12.18 0.88 2.87
N ARG A 26 -13.10 1.27 3.76
CA ARG A 26 -13.54 2.67 3.92
C ARG A 26 -12.42 3.56 4.45
N GLN A 27 -11.64 3.10 5.43
CA GLN A 27 -10.48 3.84 5.93
C GLN A 27 -9.41 3.99 4.85
N VAL A 28 -9.10 2.92 4.13
CA VAL A 28 -8.17 2.97 2.99
C VAL A 28 -8.64 3.96 1.93
N ALA A 29 -9.93 3.93 1.54
CA ALA A 29 -10.49 4.87 0.57
C ALA A 29 -10.54 6.32 1.08
N HIS A 30 -10.55 6.53 2.41
CA HIS A 30 -10.46 7.86 3.01
C HIS A 30 -9.03 8.39 2.95
N LEU A 31 -8.04 7.57 3.35
CA LEU A 31 -6.62 7.92 3.31
C LEU A 31 -6.10 8.09 1.88
N ASP A 32 -6.59 7.29 0.92
CA ASP A 32 -6.29 7.43 -0.50
C ASP A 32 -6.80 8.78 -1.04
N ARG A 33 -8.03 9.17 -0.69
CA ARG A 33 -8.58 10.49 -1.04
C ARG A 33 -7.77 11.65 -0.45
N GLN A 34 -7.15 11.45 0.71
CA GLN A 34 -6.24 12.42 1.33
C GLN A 34 -4.80 12.30 0.82
N ARG A 35 -4.51 11.36 -0.09
CA ARG A 35 -3.17 11.03 -0.59
C ARG A 35 -2.18 10.70 0.53
N LYS A 36 -2.68 10.16 1.64
CA LYS A 36 -1.90 9.76 2.82
C LYS A 36 -1.31 8.36 2.68
N LEU A 37 -1.77 7.54 1.73
CA LEU A 37 -1.21 6.21 1.48
C LEU A 37 -0.24 6.23 0.28
N PRO A 38 0.84 5.42 0.31
CA PRO A 38 1.81 5.32 -0.78
C PRO A 38 1.28 4.46 -1.93
N LEU A 39 0.18 4.90 -2.55
CA LEU A 39 -0.53 4.20 -3.61
C LEU A 39 -0.16 4.77 -4.98
N PHE A 40 -0.15 3.91 -6.00
CA PHE A 40 0.04 4.33 -7.38
C PHE A 40 -0.83 3.49 -8.33
N TRP A 41 -1.13 4.03 -9.50
CA TRP A 41 -1.86 3.32 -10.54
C TRP A 41 -0.94 2.43 -11.35
N LYS A 42 -1.33 1.18 -11.54
CA LYS A 42 -0.65 0.21 -12.39
C LYS A 42 -1.67 -0.74 -13.01
N ASP A 43 -1.61 -0.94 -14.34
CA ASP A 43 -2.48 -1.87 -15.08
C ASP A 43 -3.99 -1.64 -14.81
N GLY A 44 -4.42 -0.38 -14.68
CA GLY A 44 -5.82 -0.04 -14.41
C GLY A 44 -6.29 -0.29 -12.98
N ALA A 45 -5.38 -0.56 -12.05
CA ALA A 45 -5.69 -0.74 -10.64
C ALA A 45 -4.80 0.12 -9.74
N ILE A 46 -5.34 0.51 -8.58
CA ILE A 46 -4.56 1.11 -7.49
C ILE A 46 -3.74 -0.01 -6.84
N VAL A 47 -2.44 0.21 -6.68
CA VAL A 47 -1.53 -0.74 -6.05
C VAL A 47 -0.59 -0.05 -5.08
N ALA A 48 -0.01 -0.81 -4.16
CA ALA A 48 1.08 -0.40 -3.30
C ALA A 48 2.12 -1.52 -3.21
N THR A 49 3.38 -1.19 -2.95
CA THR A 49 4.36 -2.21 -2.56
C THR A 49 4.20 -2.51 -1.07
N ARG A 50 4.40 -3.77 -0.66
CA ARG A 50 4.42 -4.11 0.78
C ARG A 50 5.40 -3.25 1.56
N ALA A 51 6.62 -3.10 1.03
CA ALA A 51 7.65 -2.27 1.64
C ALA A 51 7.22 -0.82 1.88
N ALA A 52 6.48 -0.21 0.94
CA ALA A 52 5.97 1.15 1.14
C ALA A 52 4.87 1.21 2.20
N LEU A 53 4.00 0.20 2.27
CA LEU A 53 2.99 0.10 3.33
C LEU A 53 3.61 -0.12 4.71
N ASP A 54 4.69 -0.92 4.80
CA ASP A 54 5.43 -1.13 6.04
C ASP A 54 6.16 0.14 6.49
N ASP A 55 6.83 0.84 5.57
CA ASP A 55 7.49 2.11 5.83
C ASP A 55 6.48 3.17 6.32
N TRP A 56 5.37 3.31 5.61
CA TRP A 56 4.26 4.17 6.00
C TRP A 56 3.71 3.86 7.41
N ARG A 57 3.62 2.57 7.74
CA ARG A 57 3.18 2.14 9.08
C ARG A 57 4.22 2.46 10.15
N ALA A 58 5.51 2.34 9.82
CA ALA A 58 6.61 2.66 10.72
C ALA A 58 6.70 4.16 11.04
N ILE A 59 6.37 5.04 10.09
CA ILE A 59 6.38 6.50 10.29
C ILE A 59 5.12 7.06 10.97
N GLY A 60 4.15 6.20 11.31
CA GLY A 60 2.99 6.57 12.15
C GLY A 60 1.63 6.54 11.47
N GLY A 61 1.53 6.17 10.19
CA GLY A 61 0.29 5.83 9.47
C GLY A 61 -0.74 6.96 9.28
N GLU A 62 -1.07 7.75 10.28
CA GLU A 62 -2.26 8.63 10.26
C GLU A 62 -1.97 10.11 10.49
N GLY A 63 -0.69 10.48 10.60
CA GLY A 63 -0.23 11.87 10.81
C GLY A 63 -0.88 12.88 9.85
#